data_AF-A0A2P4Y8U7-F1
#
_entry.id   AF-A0A2P4Y8U7-F1
#
_cell.length_a   1.000
_cell.length_b   1.000
_cell.length_c   1.000
_cell.angle_alpha   90.00
_cell.angle_beta   90.00
_cell.angle_gamma   90.00
#
_symmetry.space_group_name_H-M   'P 1'
#
loop_
_entity.id
_entity.type
_entity.pdbx_description
1 polymer ?
#
loop_
_entity_poly.entity_id
_entity_poly.type
_entity_poly.pdbx_seq_one_letter_code
_entity_poly.pdbx_strand_id
1 'polypeptide(L)'
;MFKGLTKDLTGTADICNTAKDLSKLHAASYLLPGEDILFAFESGKEEFAFTNEALIMTMGESATTTRKLVQRATYRDCPISDVLFETTGRVDRDCEIKFKIGDYDVSIDIARKEEEFVKGFYKTLLLVAREQKSRSRSWNQAEKGLDEAADSLKIMTGHDLVSQATDAAAWLEKAFNERNPRCYREVITAALAQTVAVGKNHFGFRTAMGNTNSAIKGLASDIAEEEILYVLQSRREEFAFTNRALVKVSAETSTTTRKLVERFEYKIHRVENVTFESTGVVDRDCELQFQMGENKFKLDIVRDKEEEVKGFYKALVLLGHKQEENELEWQLAQQAVATAKDTVRLSDAGRQSLNQQSDETLGWMKTQYERTHPHCYKALIKSVLDAERVEREKTE
;
A
#
# COMPACT_ATOMS: atom_id res chain seq x y z
N MET A 1 -38.36 4.44 13.21
CA MET A 1 -38.74 3.01 13.33
C MET A 1 -39.16 2.40 12.00
N PHE A 2 -40.25 2.79 11.33
CA PHE A 2 -40.68 2.18 10.06
C PHE A 2 -39.60 2.14 8.95
N LYS A 3 -38.91 3.27 8.69
CA LYS A 3 -37.81 3.31 7.70
C LYS A 3 -36.63 2.38 8.05
N GLY A 4 -36.32 2.23 9.34
CA GLY A 4 -35.25 1.32 9.79
C GLY A 4 -35.66 -0.14 9.63
N LEU A 5 -36.90 -0.46 10.01
CA LEU A 5 -37.44 -1.82 9.88
C LEU A 5 -37.53 -2.26 8.41
N THR A 6 -37.88 -1.36 7.49
CA THR A 6 -37.85 -1.65 6.04
C THR A 6 -36.43 -1.87 5.53
N LYS A 7 -35.44 -1.12 6.04
CA LYS A 7 -34.03 -1.34 5.66
C LYS A 7 -33.50 -2.68 6.17
N ASP A 8 -33.82 -3.03 7.43
CA ASP A 8 -33.49 -4.32 8.02
C ASP A 8 -34.13 -5.47 7.19
N LEU A 9 -35.41 -5.34 6.80
CA LEU A 9 -36.11 -6.34 5.98
C LEU A 9 -35.57 -6.49 4.55
N THR A 10 -35.01 -5.41 4.00
CA THR A 10 -34.53 -5.36 2.61
C THR A 10 -33.03 -5.63 2.48
N GLY A 11 -32.32 -5.87 3.59
CA GLY A 11 -30.87 -6.06 3.63
C GLY A 11 -30.10 -4.81 3.17
N THR A 12 -30.62 -3.61 3.47
CA THR A 12 -29.96 -2.33 3.12
C THR A 12 -29.63 -1.49 4.35
N ALA A 13 -29.70 -2.12 5.52
CA ALA A 13 -29.48 -1.49 6.82
C ALA A 13 -28.01 -1.18 7.10
N ASP A 14 -27.13 -2.02 6.56
CA ASP A 14 -25.67 -2.04 6.61
C ASP A 14 -25.02 -1.24 5.48
N ILE A 15 -25.67 -1.12 4.31
CA ILE A 15 -25.15 -0.29 3.20
C ILE A 15 -24.99 1.18 3.65
N CYS A 16 -23.73 1.60 3.74
CA CYS A 16 -23.33 2.93 4.18
C CYS A 16 -23.44 3.97 3.07
N ASN A 17 -23.49 5.23 3.49
CA ASN A 17 -23.20 6.40 2.64
C ASN A 17 -22.05 7.16 3.29
N THR A 18 -21.34 7.97 2.51
CA THR A 18 -20.39 8.94 3.05
C THR A 18 -21.12 9.90 3.98
N ALA A 19 -20.64 10.02 5.21
CA ALA A 19 -21.22 10.91 6.20
C ALA A 19 -21.08 12.37 5.75
N LYS A 20 -22.20 13.11 5.78
CA LYS A 20 -22.23 14.52 5.37
C LYS A 20 -21.99 15.48 6.52
N ASP A 21 -22.33 15.06 7.73
CA ASP A 21 -22.25 15.86 8.94
C ASP A 21 -21.56 15.03 10.03
N LEU A 22 -20.24 15.19 10.12
CA LEU A 22 -19.40 14.42 11.03
C LEU A 22 -19.74 14.71 12.51
N SER A 23 -20.34 15.86 12.81
CA SER A 23 -20.72 16.25 14.17
C SER A 23 -21.90 15.45 14.73
N LYS A 24 -22.69 14.82 13.85
CA LYS A 24 -23.87 14.02 14.22
C LYS A 24 -23.57 12.54 14.42
N LEU A 25 -22.36 12.09 14.08
CA LEU A 25 -21.96 10.71 14.24
C LEU A 25 -21.90 10.35 15.73
N HIS A 26 -22.31 9.13 16.07
CA HIS A 26 -22.08 8.58 17.39
C HIS A 26 -20.60 8.63 17.75
N ALA A 27 -19.71 8.33 16.78
CA ALA A 27 -18.27 8.40 16.96
C ALA A 27 -17.76 9.75 17.48
N ALA A 28 -18.43 10.87 17.18
CA ALA A 28 -18.02 12.21 17.63
C ALA A 28 -18.03 12.36 19.15
N SER A 29 -18.86 11.57 19.86
CA SER A 29 -18.93 11.57 21.34
C SER A 29 -17.78 10.80 21.99
N TYR A 30 -16.97 10.07 21.20
CA TYR A 30 -15.88 9.22 21.67
C TYR A 30 -14.51 9.72 21.20
N LEU A 31 -14.44 10.94 20.65
CA LEU A 31 -13.19 11.58 20.27
C LEU A 31 -12.36 11.91 21.50
N LEU A 32 -11.06 11.67 21.40
CA LEU A 32 -10.08 12.09 22.40
C LEU A 32 -9.67 13.56 22.18
N PRO A 33 -9.08 14.23 23.19
CA PRO A 33 -8.61 15.61 23.01
C PRO A 33 -7.64 15.76 21.84
N GLY A 34 -7.92 16.68 20.92
CA GLY A 34 -7.11 16.92 19.71
C GLY A 34 -7.40 15.97 18.54
N GLU A 35 -8.38 15.09 18.68
CA GLU A 35 -8.83 14.17 17.64
C GLU A 35 -10.03 14.74 16.87
N ASP A 36 -9.96 14.70 15.54
CA ASP A 36 -11.05 15.06 14.64
C ASP A 36 -11.36 13.92 13.68
N ILE A 37 -12.64 13.75 13.36
CA ILE A 37 -13.08 12.89 12.25
C ILE A 37 -12.69 13.59 10.93
N LEU A 38 -11.95 12.88 10.07
CA LEU A 38 -11.51 13.39 8.78
C LEU A 38 -12.47 12.96 7.66
N PHE A 39 -12.96 11.72 7.73
CA PHE A 39 -14.05 11.23 6.90
C PHE A 39 -14.75 10.06 7.61
N ALA A 40 -15.97 9.73 7.19
CA ALA A 40 -16.69 8.61 7.75
C ALA A 40 -17.70 8.02 6.77
N PHE A 41 -18.07 6.77 7.02
CA PHE A 41 -19.19 6.09 6.39
C PHE A 41 -20.25 5.79 7.46
N GLU A 42 -21.53 6.01 7.14
CA GLU A 42 -22.64 5.79 8.06
C GLU A 42 -23.81 5.05 7.38
N SER A 43 -24.43 4.16 8.13
CA SER A 43 -25.70 3.51 7.81
C SER A 43 -26.65 3.60 9.01
N GLY A 44 -27.82 2.96 8.94
CA GLY A 44 -28.69 2.88 10.12
C GLY A 44 -28.10 1.97 11.20
N LYS A 45 -27.27 1.01 10.78
CA LYS A 45 -26.73 -0.04 11.63
C LYS A 45 -25.33 0.33 12.14
N GLU A 46 -24.49 0.92 11.30
CA GLU A 46 -23.04 1.01 11.49
C GLU A 46 -22.49 2.40 11.17
N GLU A 47 -21.44 2.82 11.88
CA GLU A 47 -20.61 3.98 11.52
C GLU A 47 -19.13 3.58 11.52
N PHE A 48 -18.40 4.03 10.51
CA PHE A 48 -16.95 3.87 10.38
C PHE A 48 -16.33 5.26 10.29
N ALA A 49 -15.87 5.80 11.42
CA ALA A 49 -15.30 7.13 11.50
C ALA A 49 -13.77 7.07 11.49
N PHE A 50 -13.17 7.57 10.42
CA PHE A 50 -11.72 7.66 10.26
C PHE A 50 -11.25 9.02 10.80
N THR A 51 -10.62 9.00 11.96
CA THR A 51 -10.07 10.19 12.59
C THR A 51 -8.64 10.44 12.12
N ASN A 52 -8.01 11.48 12.65
CA ASN A 52 -6.57 11.64 12.51
C ASN A 52 -5.75 10.64 13.34
N GLU A 53 -6.31 9.85 14.25
CA GLU A 53 -5.55 8.92 15.12
C GLU A 53 -6.02 7.46 15.08
N ALA A 54 -7.27 7.21 14.70
CA ALA A 54 -7.91 5.90 14.80
C ALA A 54 -9.04 5.71 13.79
N LEU A 55 -9.40 4.46 13.57
CA LEU A 55 -10.72 4.08 13.09
C LEU A 55 -11.62 3.81 14.31
N ILE A 56 -12.74 4.54 14.40
CA ILE A 56 -13.79 4.28 15.38
C ILE A 56 -14.95 3.61 14.66
N MET A 57 -15.26 2.38 15.06
CA MET A 57 -16.35 1.57 14.52
C MET A 57 -17.49 1.56 15.52
N THR A 58 -18.66 2.00 15.11
CA THR A 58 -19.89 1.97 15.93
C THR A 58 -20.87 0.99 15.29
N MET A 59 -21.15 -0.12 15.96
CA MET A 59 -21.89 -1.26 15.40
C MET A 59 -23.19 -1.51 16.17
N GLY A 60 -24.32 -1.60 15.47
CA GLY A 60 -25.60 -2.00 16.03
C GLY A 60 -26.04 -3.38 15.54
N GLU A 61 -26.85 -4.08 16.33
CA GLU A 61 -27.45 -5.35 15.90
C GLU A 61 -28.47 -5.14 14.75
N SER A 62 -29.10 -3.98 14.67
CA SER A 62 -30.07 -3.60 13.64
C SER A 62 -30.06 -2.09 13.32
N ALA A 63 -30.75 -1.67 12.26
CA ALA A 63 -30.95 -0.26 11.95
C ALA A 63 -31.92 0.46 12.89
N THR A 64 -32.65 -0.29 13.73
CA THR A 64 -33.64 0.27 14.67
C THR A 64 -33.14 0.32 16.11
N THR A 65 -32.11 -0.45 16.46
CA THR A 65 -31.54 -0.42 17.80
C THR A 65 -30.77 0.87 18.06
N THR A 66 -30.96 1.42 19.27
CA THR A 66 -30.17 2.53 19.78
C THR A 66 -28.93 2.06 20.54
N ARG A 67 -28.85 0.77 20.88
CA ARG A 67 -27.67 0.17 21.51
C ARG A 67 -26.61 -0.06 20.43
N LYS A 68 -25.47 0.60 20.58
CA LYS A 68 -24.31 0.44 19.69
C LYS A 68 -23.09 0.01 20.49
N LEU A 69 -22.30 -0.90 19.93
CA LEU A 69 -20.96 -1.23 20.40
C LEU A 69 -19.98 -0.28 19.72
N VAL A 70 -19.10 0.35 20.49
CA VAL A 70 -18.04 1.21 19.96
C VAL A 70 -16.70 0.50 20.12
N GLN A 71 -16.00 0.33 19.01
CA GLN A 71 -14.65 -0.23 18.94
C GLN A 71 -13.70 0.82 18.37
N ARG A 72 -12.48 0.85 18.88
CA ARG A 72 -11.44 1.79 18.46
C ARG A 72 -10.19 1.02 18.06
N ALA A 73 -9.73 1.24 16.83
CA ALA A 73 -8.46 0.74 16.33
C ALA A 73 -7.54 1.93 16.06
N THR A 74 -6.58 2.16 16.96
CA THR A 74 -5.65 3.30 16.88
C THR A 74 -4.55 3.00 15.86
N TYR A 75 -4.30 3.91 14.90
CA TYR A 75 -3.37 3.66 13.80
C TYR A 75 -1.93 3.40 14.26
N ARG A 76 -1.51 3.96 15.41
CA ARG A 76 -0.17 3.71 15.96
C ARG A 76 0.04 2.23 16.29
N ASP A 77 -0.97 1.58 16.85
CA ASP A 77 -0.86 0.23 17.42
C ASP A 77 -1.48 -0.84 16.50
N CYS A 78 -2.43 -0.43 15.66
CA CYS A 78 -3.16 -1.30 14.73
C CYS A 78 -2.78 -0.91 13.28
N PRO A 79 -1.79 -1.59 12.67
CA PRO A 79 -1.39 -1.31 11.29
C PRO A 79 -2.50 -1.71 10.31
N ILE A 80 -2.70 -0.92 9.26
CA ILE A 80 -3.61 -1.24 8.16
C ILE A 80 -2.88 -2.16 7.17
N SER A 81 -3.55 -3.23 6.75
CA SER A 81 -3.04 -4.15 5.72
C SER A 81 -4.18 -4.74 4.88
N ASP A 82 -3.82 -5.50 3.85
CA ASP A 82 -4.77 -6.26 3.02
C ASP A 82 -5.93 -5.42 2.45
N VAL A 83 -5.61 -4.20 2.00
CA VAL A 83 -6.61 -3.25 1.48
C VAL A 83 -7.07 -3.71 0.09
N LEU A 84 -8.36 -4.04 -0.02
CA LEU A 84 -9.04 -4.47 -1.24
C LEU A 84 -10.21 -3.54 -1.56
N PHE A 85 -10.57 -3.48 -2.84
CA PHE A 85 -11.76 -2.76 -3.30
C PHE A 85 -12.59 -3.65 -4.20
N GLU A 86 -13.90 -3.60 -4.03
CA GLU A 86 -14.84 -4.38 -4.81
C GLU A 86 -15.86 -3.48 -5.51
N THR A 87 -15.88 -3.53 -6.84
CA THR A 87 -16.70 -2.66 -7.68
C THR A 87 -18.14 -3.16 -7.76
N THR A 88 -19.07 -2.27 -8.11
CA THR A 88 -20.48 -2.67 -8.23
C THR A 88 -20.73 -3.59 -9.43
N GLY A 89 -21.46 -4.67 -9.20
CA GLY A 89 -22.11 -5.44 -10.25
C GLY A 89 -23.29 -4.70 -10.89
N ARG A 90 -23.83 -5.29 -11.96
CA ARG A 90 -24.88 -4.64 -12.77
C ARG A 90 -26.13 -4.36 -11.94
N VAL A 91 -26.46 -5.28 -11.03
CA VAL A 91 -27.65 -5.25 -10.17
C VAL A 91 -27.31 -4.86 -8.73
N ASP A 92 -26.03 -4.89 -8.37
CA ASP A 92 -25.56 -4.62 -7.01
C ASP A 92 -25.87 -3.17 -6.61
N ARG A 93 -26.08 -2.98 -5.31
CA ARG A 93 -26.50 -1.71 -4.71
C ARG A 93 -25.35 -0.95 -4.06
N ASP A 94 -24.20 -1.60 -3.98
CA ASP A 94 -23.04 -1.23 -3.19
C ASP A 94 -21.74 -1.64 -3.88
N CYS A 95 -20.70 -0.87 -3.58
CA CYS A 95 -19.31 -1.26 -3.70
C CYS A 95 -18.76 -1.53 -2.30
N GLU A 96 -17.65 -2.24 -2.18
CA GLU A 96 -17.13 -2.66 -0.88
C GLU A 96 -15.65 -2.29 -0.73
N ILE A 97 -15.26 -1.74 0.44
CA ILE A 97 -13.85 -1.63 0.85
C ILE A 97 -13.59 -2.70 1.90
N LYS A 98 -12.53 -3.50 1.72
CA LYS A 98 -12.07 -4.50 2.70
C LYS A 98 -10.64 -4.19 3.13
N PHE A 99 -10.33 -4.34 4.41
CA PHE A 99 -8.96 -4.20 4.92
C PHE A 99 -8.85 -4.83 6.31
N LYS A 100 -7.62 -5.06 6.76
CA LYS A 100 -7.32 -5.36 8.15
C LYS A 100 -6.78 -4.13 8.86
N ILE A 101 -7.09 -4.00 10.14
CA ILE A 101 -6.48 -3.01 11.03
C ILE A 101 -6.16 -3.66 12.38
N GLY A 102 -4.89 -3.98 12.62
CA GLY A 102 -4.51 -4.85 13.73
C GLY A 102 -5.22 -6.21 13.62
N ASP A 103 -5.94 -6.60 14.67
CA ASP A 103 -6.69 -7.87 14.73
C ASP A 103 -8.11 -7.80 14.14
N TYR A 104 -8.51 -6.65 13.58
CA TYR A 104 -9.86 -6.45 13.05
C TYR A 104 -9.89 -6.62 11.53
N ASP A 105 -10.71 -7.55 11.03
CA ASP A 105 -11.13 -7.60 9.63
C ASP A 105 -12.31 -6.64 9.43
N VAL A 106 -12.13 -5.64 8.56
CA VAL A 106 -13.12 -4.60 8.29
C VAL A 106 -13.64 -4.73 6.86
N SER A 107 -14.96 -4.76 6.72
CA SER A 107 -15.71 -4.75 5.46
C SER A 107 -16.73 -3.63 5.53
N ILE A 108 -16.71 -2.73 4.55
CA ILE A 108 -17.64 -1.60 4.49
C ILE A 108 -18.33 -1.61 3.14
N ASP A 109 -19.62 -1.91 3.13
CA ASP A 109 -20.49 -1.75 1.97
C ASP A 109 -20.93 -0.30 1.84
N ILE A 110 -20.66 0.34 0.71
CA ILE A 110 -21.01 1.74 0.43
C ILE A 110 -21.90 1.82 -0.81
N ALA A 111 -22.93 2.65 -0.73
CA ALA A 111 -23.91 2.83 -1.80
C ALA A 111 -23.24 3.07 -3.18
N ARG A 112 -23.66 2.30 -4.17
CA ARG A 112 -23.16 2.30 -5.56
C ARG A 112 -22.98 3.66 -6.19
N LYS A 113 -23.89 4.60 -5.91
CA LYS A 113 -23.85 5.97 -6.44
C LYS A 113 -22.58 6.73 -6.01
N GLU A 114 -21.87 6.26 -4.99
CA GLU A 114 -20.67 6.87 -4.44
C GLU A 114 -19.39 6.13 -4.84
N GLU A 115 -19.46 5.04 -5.62
CA GLU A 115 -18.31 4.20 -5.98
C GLU A 115 -17.10 5.00 -6.47
N GLU A 116 -17.32 5.96 -7.38
CA GLU A 116 -16.23 6.77 -7.92
C GLU A 116 -15.54 7.63 -6.86
N PHE A 117 -16.31 8.17 -5.92
CA PHE A 117 -15.78 8.93 -4.80
C PHE A 117 -15.05 8.01 -3.80
N VAL A 118 -15.59 6.81 -3.58
CA VAL A 118 -15.06 5.82 -2.62
C VAL A 118 -13.70 5.26 -3.04
N LYS A 119 -13.40 5.20 -4.34
CA LYS A 119 -12.05 4.87 -4.83
C LYS A 119 -10.96 5.76 -4.23
N GLY A 120 -11.28 7.02 -3.90
CA GLY A 120 -10.35 7.92 -3.21
C GLY A 120 -10.02 7.47 -1.78
N PHE A 121 -11.00 6.95 -1.05
CA PHE A 121 -10.78 6.41 0.30
C PHE A 121 -9.99 5.11 0.26
N TYR A 122 -10.24 4.22 -0.70
CA TYR A 122 -9.38 3.06 -0.95
C TYR A 122 -7.90 3.46 -1.13
N LYS A 123 -7.62 4.46 -1.98
CA LYS A 123 -6.27 4.99 -2.19
C LYS A 123 -5.69 5.61 -0.91
N THR A 124 -6.54 6.28 -0.12
CA THR A 124 -6.14 6.88 1.17
C THR A 124 -5.67 5.80 2.16
N LEU A 125 -6.41 4.70 2.29
CA LEU A 125 -6.03 3.59 3.17
C LEU A 125 -4.71 2.94 2.74
N LEU A 126 -4.47 2.78 1.43
CA LEU A 126 -3.18 2.31 0.92
C LEU A 126 -2.02 3.26 1.31
N LEU A 127 -2.22 4.57 1.23
CA LEU A 127 -1.19 5.55 1.60
C LEU A 127 -0.92 5.57 3.11
N VAL A 128 -1.95 5.41 3.95
CA VAL A 128 -1.77 5.26 5.40
C VAL A 128 -1.01 3.97 5.73
N ALA A 129 -1.37 2.84 5.12
CA ALA A 129 -0.67 1.56 5.31
C ALA A 129 0.80 1.65 4.90
N ARG A 130 1.11 2.31 3.77
CA ARG A 130 2.48 2.59 3.33
C ARG A 130 3.27 3.40 4.36
N GLU A 131 2.66 4.45 4.89
CA GLU A 131 3.28 5.32 5.86
C GLU A 131 3.55 4.58 7.18
N GLN A 132 2.59 3.80 7.69
CA GLN A 132 2.78 2.93 8.86
C GLN A 132 3.95 1.97 8.67
N LYS A 133 4.05 1.32 7.50
CA LYS A 133 5.15 0.41 7.18
C LYS A 133 6.50 1.13 7.08
N SER A 134 6.53 2.32 6.48
CA SER A 134 7.74 3.16 6.40
C SER A 134 8.25 3.54 7.79
N ARG A 135 7.34 3.99 8.65
CA ARG A 135 7.61 4.36 10.04
C ARG A 135 8.14 3.21 10.88
N SER A 136 7.46 2.07 10.86
CA SER A 136 7.90 0.85 11.55
C SER A 136 9.32 0.44 11.14
N ARG A 137 9.64 0.49 9.83
CA ARG A 137 11.00 0.22 9.34
C ARG A 137 12.01 1.23 9.85
N SER A 138 11.67 2.53 9.82
CA SER A 138 12.55 3.57 10.33
C SER A 138 12.79 3.45 11.84
N TRP A 139 11.81 2.93 12.60
CA TRP A 139 11.97 2.64 14.02
C TRP A 139 12.92 1.45 14.24
N ASN A 140 12.69 0.33 13.56
CA ASN A 140 13.56 -0.84 13.64
C ASN A 140 15.02 -0.52 13.25
N GLN A 141 15.23 0.39 12.28
CA GLN A 141 16.57 0.86 11.93
C GLN A 141 17.19 1.75 13.02
N ALA A 142 16.39 2.55 13.72
CA ALA A 142 16.86 3.38 14.83
C ALA A 142 17.28 2.52 16.03
N GLU A 143 16.48 1.51 16.37
CA GLU A 143 16.83 0.51 17.40
C GLU A 143 18.14 -0.20 17.04
N LYS A 144 18.25 -0.73 15.82
CA LYS A 144 19.50 -1.35 15.35
C LYS A 144 20.68 -0.38 15.36
N GLY A 145 20.50 0.85 14.90
CA GLY A 145 21.58 1.85 14.90
C GLY A 145 22.07 2.16 16.32
N LEU A 146 21.17 2.22 17.29
CA LEU A 146 21.53 2.40 18.70
C LEU A 146 22.25 1.18 19.27
N ASP A 147 21.75 -0.04 19.02
CA ASP A 147 22.38 -1.29 19.47
C ASP A 147 23.82 -1.39 18.92
N GLU A 148 23.97 -1.13 17.62
CA GLU A 148 25.27 -1.18 16.96
C GLU A 148 26.24 -0.12 17.50
N ALA A 149 25.75 1.10 17.77
CA ALA A 149 26.55 2.17 18.36
C ALA A 149 26.92 1.89 19.82
N ALA A 150 26.02 1.29 20.61
CA ALA A 150 26.25 0.93 21.99
C ALA A 150 27.33 -0.15 22.13
N ASP A 151 27.29 -1.18 21.28
CA ASP A 151 28.30 -2.23 21.21
C ASP A 151 29.66 -1.71 20.73
N SER A 152 29.66 -0.71 19.83
CA SER A 152 30.87 -0.06 19.30
C SER A 152 31.60 0.78 20.34
N LEU A 153 30.86 1.28 21.34
CA LEU A 153 31.39 2.20 22.32
C LEU A 153 32.19 1.45 23.39
N LYS A 154 33.50 1.68 23.43
CA LYS A 154 34.33 1.29 24.58
C LYS A 154 33.96 2.16 25.79
N ILE A 155 33.55 1.54 26.90
CA ILE A 155 33.44 2.23 28.18
C ILE A 155 34.87 2.57 28.65
N MET A 156 35.27 3.84 28.51
CA MET A 156 36.55 4.34 29.01
C MET A 156 36.39 4.88 30.43
N THR A 157 37.50 4.97 31.17
CA THR A 157 37.53 5.66 32.47
C THR A 157 37.09 7.12 32.32
N GLY A 158 36.06 7.53 33.06
CA GLY A 158 35.48 8.89 33.00
C GLY A 158 34.09 8.95 32.36
N HIS A 159 33.56 7.83 31.86
CA HIS A 159 32.18 7.72 31.42
C HIS A 159 31.26 7.42 32.63
N ASP A 160 30.26 8.27 32.86
CA ASP A 160 29.19 7.99 33.83
C ASP A 160 28.09 7.18 33.14
N LEU A 161 27.92 5.92 33.58
CA LEU A 161 26.91 5.02 33.06
C LEU A 161 25.51 5.61 33.16
N VAL A 162 25.21 6.35 34.24
CA VAL A 162 23.88 6.94 34.46
C VAL A 162 23.61 8.06 33.46
N SER A 163 24.57 8.98 33.24
CA SER A 163 24.46 10.02 32.22
C SER A 163 24.27 9.43 30.81
N GLN A 164 25.04 8.41 30.43
CA GLN A 164 24.92 7.80 29.11
C GLN A 164 23.58 7.10 28.88
N ALA A 165 23.10 6.37 29.88
CA ALA A 165 21.78 5.74 29.83
C ALA A 165 20.66 6.80 29.73
N THR A 166 20.81 7.93 30.42
CA THR A 166 19.85 9.05 30.37
C THR A 166 19.82 9.68 28.97
N ASP A 167 20.97 9.91 28.36
CA ASP A 167 21.08 10.48 27.02
C ASP A 167 20.53 9.55 25.93
N ALA A 168 20.78 8.23 26.05
CA ALA A 168 20.24 7.22 25.14
C ALA A 168 18.72 7.11 25.27
N ALA A 169 18.19 7.14 26.50
CA ALA A 169 16.75 7.13 26.75
C ALA A 169 16.06 8.37 26.15
N ALA A 170 16.64 9.55 26.34
CA ALA A 170 16.12 10.79 25.75
C ALA A 170 16.14 10.76 24.21
N TRP A 171 17.20 10.18 23.62
CA TRP A 171 17.29 10.00 22.18
C TRP A 171 16.24 9.00 21.66
N LEU A 172 16.06 7.86 22.33
CA LEU A 172 15.05 6.85 21.99
C LEU A 172 13.64 7.43 22.05
N GLU A 173 13.31 8.17 23.12
CA GLU A 173 11.99 8.80 23.27
C GLU A 173 11.73 9.80 22.15
N LYS A 174 12.71 10.65 21.83
CA LYS A 174 12.61 11.60 20.72
C LYS A 174 12.45 10.87 19.38
N ALA A 175 13.30 9.88 19.11
CA ALA A 175 13.29 9.11 17.87
C ALA A 175 11.96 8.37 17.69
N PHE A 176 11.42 7.80 18.77
CA PHE A 176 10.13 7.12 18.78
C PHE A 176 9.00 8.09 18.46
N ASN A 177 8.96 9.26 19.09
CA ASN A 177 7.91 10.26 18.88
C ASN A 177 7.90 10.81 17.45
N GLU A 178 9.08 11.03 16.86
CA GLU A 178 9.22 11.47 15.47
C GLU A 178 8.75 10.40 14.46
N ARG A 179 9.00 9.13 14.75
CA ARG A 179 8.76 8.02 13.81
C ARG A 179 7.41 7.36 14.00
N ASN A 180 6.80 7.47 15.18
CA ASN A 180 5.52 6.84 15.50
C ASN A 180 4.50 7.87 15.98
N PRO A 181 4.24 8.98 15.25
CA PRO A 181 3.27 9.96 15.72
C PRO A 181 1.86 9.35 15.75
N ARG A 182 1.04 9.75 16.74
CA ARG A 182 -0.38 9.34 16.83
C ARG A 182 -1.19 9.87 15.65
N CYS A 183 -0.85 11.08 15.22
CA CYS A 183 -1.60 11.82 14.23
C CYS A 183 -1.15 11.48 12.79
N TYR A 184 -2.12 11.05 11.98
CA TYR A 184 -2.04 10.78 10.54
C TYR A 184 -2.78 11.85 9.71
N ARG A 185 -3.15 12.99 10.31
CA ARG A 185 -3.90 14.06 9.63
C ARG A 185 -3.27 14.48 8.31
N GLU A 186 -1.98 14.79 8.32
CA GLU A 186 -1.27 15.25 7.13
C GLU A 186 -1.30 14.19 6.02
N VAL A 187 -1.07 12.93 6.37
CA VAL A 187 -1.09 11.78 5.44
C VAL A 187 -2.47 11.62 4.82
N ILE A 188 -3.50 11.59 5.65
CA ILE A 188 -4.90 11.39 5.22
C ILE A 188 -5.39 12.58 4.39
N THR A 189 -5.15 13.81 4.85
CA THR A 189 -5.59 15.02 4.12
C THR A 189 -4.87 15.20 2.80
N ALA A 190 -3.56 14.92 2.74
CA ALA A 190 -2.81 14.94 1.49
C ALA A 190 -3.31 13.87 0.50
N ALA A 191 -3.57 12.65 1.00
CA ALA A 191 -4.15 11.57 0.20
C ALA A 191 -5.53 11.94 -0.37
N LEU A 192 -6.42 12.46 0.48
CA LEU A 192 -7.75 12.90 0.06
C LEU A 192 -7.68 14.04 -0.97
N ALA A 193 -6.79 15.03 -0.76
CA ALA A 193 -6.61 16.14 -1.70
C ALA A 193 -6.17 15.66 -3.10
N GLN A 194 -5.28 14.68 -3.17
CA GLN A 194 -4.86 14.07 -4.44
C GLN A 194 -6.04 13.40 -5.15
N THR A 195 -6.90 12.70 -4.41
CA THR A 195 -8.05 12.00 -5.00
C THR A 195 -9.13 12.95 -5.54
N VAL A 196 -9.34 14.11 -4.90
CA VAL A 196 -10.33 15.12 -5.33
C VAL A 196 -9.84 15.96 -6.52
N ALA A 197 -8.53 16.20 -6.64
CA ALA A 197 -7.95 17.01 -7.71
C ALA A 197 -8.04 16.32 -9.09
N VAL A 198 -7.89 15.00 -9.15
CA VAL A 198 -7.85 14.27 -10.44
C VAL A 198 -9.26 14.00 -11.00
N GLY A 199 -10.30 13.95 -10.15
CA GLY A 199 -11.70 13.94 -10.58
C GLY A 199 -12.15 15.19 -11.35
N LYS A 200 -11.41 16.31 -11.26
CA LYS A 200 -11.66 17.55 -12.03
C LYS A 200 -10.89 17.61 -13.36
N ASN A 201 -9.78 16.89 -13.50
CA ASN A 201 -8.89 16.98 -14.67
C ASN A 201 -9.18 15.95 -15.78
N HIS A 202 -10.12 15.02 -15.57
CA HIS A 202 -10.48 13.99 -16.56
C HIS A 202 -11.28 14.51 -17.79
N PHE A 203 -11.44 15.83 -17.96
CA PHE A 203 -12.16 16.42 -19.10
C PHE A 203 -11.30 16.79 -20.32
N GLY A 204 -10.02 16.42 -20.36
CA GLY A 204 -9.23 16.60 -21.57
C GLY A 204 -7.88 15.92 -21.51
N PHE A 205 -7.77 14.76 -22.16
CA PHE A 205 -6.65 14.33 -23.01
C PHE A 205 -6.95 12.90 -23.50
N ARG A 206 -7.44 12.79 -24.74
CA ARG A 206 -7.56 11.50 -25.45
C ARG A 206 -6.24 11.24 -26.17
N THR A 207 -5.47 10.26 -25.71
CA THR A 207 -4.49 9.56 -26.55
C THR A 207 -5.10 8.23 -27.00
N ALA A 208 -4.99 7.98 -28.30
CA ALA A 208 -5.67 6.91 -29.02
C ALA A 208 -5.03 5.54 -28.70
N MET A 209 -5.69 4.76 -27.85
CA MET A 209 -5.62 3.29 -27.86
C MET A 209 -6.95 2.74 -27.33
N GLY A 210 -7.60 1.92 -28.15
CA GLY A 210 -8.63 0.94 -27.79
C GLY A 210 -9.75 1.40 -26.85
N ASN A 211 -10.94 1.59 -27.41
CA ASN A 211 -12.17 1.89 -26.69
C ASN A 211 -12.57 0.69 -25.78
N THR A 212 -12.06 0.67 -24.55
CA THR A 212 -12.46 -0.29 -23.50
C THR A 212 -12.66 0.49 -22.19
N ASN A 213 -13.84 0.31 -21.59
CA ASN A 213 -14.19 0.78 -20.24
C ASN A 213 -13.37 -0.01 -19.21
N SER A 214 -12.06 0.25 -19.12
CA SER A 214 -11.18 -0.37 -18.13
C SER A 214 -11.40 0.27 -16.76
N ALA A 215 -11.71 -0.55 -15.75
CA ALA A 215 -11.84 -0.10 -14.35
C ALA A 215 -10.51 0.47 -13.81
N ILE A 216 -9.38 0.06 -14.41
CA ILE A 216 -8.03 0.44 -14.00
C ILE A 216 -7.67 1.85 -14.44
N LYS A 217 -8.20 2.36 -15.56
CA LYS A 217 -7.88 3.73 -16.02
C LYS A 217 -8.21 4.81 -14.97
N GLY A 218 -9.25 4.63 -14.14
CA GLY A 218 -9.54 5.52 -12.99
C GLY A 218 -8.76 5.18 -11.71
N LEU A 219 -8.31 3.94 -11.53
CA LEU A 219 -7.59 3.54 -10.32
C LEU A 219 -6.10 3.93 -10.36
N ALA A 220 -5.43 3.76 -11.51
CA ALA A 220 -4.00 4.02 -11.65
C ALA A 220 -3.64 5.48 -11.96
N SER A 221 -4.55 6.26 -12.56
CA SER A 221 -4.26 7.64 -13.00
C SER A 221 -4.33 8.69 -11.88
N ASP A 222 -4.91 8.38 -10.71
CA ASP A 222 -5.06 9.37 -9.62
C ASP A 222 -4.15 9.16 -8.40
N ILE A 223 -3.25 8.17 -8.40
CA ILE A 223 -2.15 8.12 -7.42
C ILE A 223 -0.99 8.89 -8.04
N ALA A 224 -0.58 10.01 -7.45
CA ALA A 224 0.46 10.88 -8.01
C ALA A 224 1.70 10.07 -8.45
N GLU A 225 2.14 10.28 -9.69
CA GLU A 225 3.34 9.67 -10.33
C GLU A 225 3.25 8.17 -10.66
N GLU A 226 2.07 7.54 -10.54
CA GLU A 226 1.86 6.17 -11.01
C GLU A 226 1.40 6.14 -12.47
N GLU A 227 2.02 5.29 -13.28
CA GLU A 227 1.77 5.15 -14.72
C GLU A 227 1.62 3.67 -15.05
N ILE A 228 0.57 3.35 -15.82
CA ILE A 228 0.38 2.02 -16.40
C ILE A 228 1.40 1.85 -17.54
N LEU A 229 2.28 0.86 -17.42
CA LEU A 229 3.30 0.55 -18.42
C LEU A 229 2.86 -0.58 -19.35
N TYR A 230 2.06 -1.52 -18.83
CA TYR A 230 1.58 -2.67 -19.59
C TYR A 230 0.24 -3.17 -19.04
N VAL A 231 -0.64 -3.67 -19.91
CA VAL A 231 -1.94 -4.23 -19.51
C VAL A 231 -2.21 -5.53 -20.26
N LEU A 232 -2.59 -6.56 -19.51
CA LEU A 232 -3.19 -7.78 -20.04
C LEU A 232 -4.65 -7.86 -19.57
N GLN A 233 -5.55 -8.23 -20.47
CA GLN A 233 -6.98 -8.28 -20.15
C GLN A 233 -7.66 -9.48 -20.77
N SER A 234 -8.55 -10.09 -20.00
CA SER A 234 -9.49 -11.13 -20.38
C SER A 234 -10.91 -10.72 -19.99
N ARG A 235 -11.91 -11.58 -20.22
CA ARG A 235 -13.29 -11.29 -19.77
C ARG A 235 -13.40 -11.23 -18.25
N ARG A 236 -12.61 -12.04 -17.55
CA ARG A 236 -12.69 -12.16 -16.08
C ARG A 236 -11.64 -11.32 -15.38
N GLU A 237 -10.46 -11.17 -15.97
CA GLU A 237 -9.31 -10.58 -15.27
C GLU A 237 -8.66 -9.48 -16.10
N GLU A 238 -8.17 -8.45 -15.42
CA GLU A 238 -7.34 -7.38 -15.97
C GLU A 238 -6.10 -7.25 -15.06
N PHE A 239 -4.92 -7.29 -15.65
CA PHE A 239 -3.64 -7.15 -14.99
C PHE A 239 -2.97 -5.89 -15.53
N ALA A 240 -2.85 -4.87 -14.70
CA ALA A 240 -2.12 -3.66 -15.03
C ALA A 240 -0.80 -3.61 -14.29
N PHE A 241 0.28 -3.63 -15.06
CA PHE A 241 1.63 -3.46 -14.58
C PHE A 241 1.97 -1.99 -14.67
N THR A 242 2.03 -1.36 -13.50
CA THR A 242 2.42 0.04 -13.40
C THR A 242 3.93 0.14 -13.18
N ASN A 243 4.44 1.35 -13.03
CA ASN A 243 5.78 1.59 -12.54
C ASN A 243 6.00 1.23 -11.05
N ARG A 244 4.95 0.98 -10.26
CA ARG A 244 5.05 0.78 -8.79
C ARG A 244 4.51 -0.56 -8.30
N ALA A 245 3.56 -1.14 -9.01
CA ALA A 245 2.80 -2.31 -8.58
C ALA A 245 2.18 -3.05 -9.76
N LEU A 246 1.86 -4.32 -9.54
CA LEU A 246 0.82 -5.03 -10.27
C LEU A 246 -0.54 -4.72 -9.64
N VAL A 247 -1.50 -4.26 -10.44
CA VAL A 247 -2.90 -4.15 -10.06
C VAL A 247 -3.68 -5.24 -10.78
N LYS A 248 -4.28 -6.15 -10.03
CA LYS A 248 -5.15 -7.21 -10.56
C LYS A 248 -6.60 -6.81 -10.31
N VAL A 249 -7.41 -6.87 -11.36
CA VAL A 249 -8.86 -6.72 -11.28
C VAL A 249 -9.48 -8.02 -11.74
N SER A 250 -10.19 -8.73 -10.86
CA SER A 250 -10.72 -10.06 -11.14
C SER A 250 -12.23 -10.13 -10.99
N ALA A 251 -12.86 -11.07 -11.68
CA ALA A 251 -14.29 -11.30 -11.65
C ALA A 251 -14.54 -12.78 -11.45
N GLU A 252 -15.44 -13.10 -10.53
CA GLU A 252 -15.82 -14.49 -10.25
C GLU A 252 -16.37 -15.20 -11.50
N THR A 253 -17.12 -14.49 -12.33
CA THR A 253 -17.70 -15.02 -13.56
C THR A 253 -17.45 -14.10 -14.76
N SER A 254 -17.58 -14.64 -15.98
CA SER A 254 -17.41 -13.86 -17.21
C SER A 254 -18.58 -12.92 -17.52
N THR A 255 -19.69 -13.06 -16.79
CA THR A 255 -20.92 -12.29 -16.97
C THR A 255 -21.11 -11.23 -15.91
N THR A 256 -20.42 -11.34 -14.76
CA THR A 256 -20.51 -10.34 -13.72
C THR A 256 -19.71 -9.09 -14.08
N THR A 257 -20.25 -7.94 -13.70
CA THR A 257 -19.53 -6.66 -13.77
C THR A 257 -18.93 -6.28 -12.40
N ARG A 258 -19.22 -7.05 -11.34
CA ARG A 258 -18.59 -6.94 -10.03
C ARG A 258 -17.14 -7.40 -10.16
N LYS A 259 -16.20 -6.60 -9.69
CA LYS A 259 -14.76 -6.90 -9.80
C LYS A 259 -14.08 -6.69 -8.46
N LEU A 260 -13.16 -7.58 -8.11
CA LEU A 260 -12.24 -7.41 -6.99
C LEU A 260 -10.94 -6.77 -7.49
N VAL A 261 -10.47 -5.75 -6.79
CA VAL A 261 -9.21 -5.04 -7.06
C VAL A 261 -8.20 -5.41 -5.98
N GLU A 262 -7.08 -5.99 -6.43
CA GLU A 262 -5.95 -6.38 -5.61
C GLU A 262 -4.70 -5.62 -6.10
N ARG A 263 -3.79 -5.28 -5.18
CA ARG A 263 -2.59 -4.49 -5.49
C ARG A 263 -1.34 -5.09 -4.86
N PHE A 264 -0.34 -5.37 -5.69
CA PHE A 264 0.94 -5.97 -5.30
C PHE A 264 2.09 -5.01 -5.60
N GLU A 265 2.57 -4.30 -4.58
CA GLU A 265 3.68 -3.35 -4.74
C GLU A 265 5.02 -4.04 -4.94
N TYR A 266 5.78 -3.62 -5.95
CA TYR A 266 7.11 -4.18 -6.24
C TYR A 266 8.11 -3.93 -5.11
N LYS A 267 7.96 -2.82 -4.35
CA LYS A 267 8.81 -2.54 -3.18
C LYS A 267 8.63 -3.57 -2.05
N ILE A 268 7.54 -4.32 -2.06
CA ILE A 268 7.15 -5.25 -0.98
C ILE A 268 7.16 -6.69 -1.48
N HIS A 269 6.66 -6.93 -2.69
CA HIS A 269 6.49 -8.24 -3.27
C HIS A 269 7.50 -8.42 -4.41
N ARG A 270 8.50 -9.26 -4.15
CA ARG A 270 9.47 -9.69 -5.17
C ARG A 270 8.76 -10.50 -6.25
N VAL A 271 9.12 -10.25 -7.50
CA VAL A 271 8.70 -11.06 -8.65
C VAL A 271 9.64 -12.25 -8.76
N GLU A 272 9.08 -13.46 -8.70
CA GLU A 272 9.83 -14.70 -8.69
C GLU A 272 9.21 -15.73 -9.64
N ASN A 273 9.97 -16.79 -9.94
CA ASN A 273 9.47 -17.97 -10.67
C ASN A 273 8.76 -17.61 -11.99
N VAL A 274 9.30 -16.66 -12.74
CA VAL A 274 8.73 -16.22 -14.01
C VAL A 274 8.99 -17.30 -15.05
N THR A 275 7.92 -17.88 -15.61
CA THR A 275 7.99 -18.90 -16.66
C THR A 275 7.10 -18.53 -17.83
N PHE A 276 7.53 -18.86 -19.04
CA PHE A 276 6.76 -18.63 -20.26
C PHE A 276 6.64 -19.92 -21.08
N GLU A 277 5.42 -20.27 -21.47
CA GLU A 277 5.12 -21.39 -22.36
C GLU A 277 4.67 -20.83 -23.72
N SER A 278 5.44 -21.11 -24.77
CA SER A 278 5.15 -20.66 -26.14
C SER A 278 4.01 -21.45 -26.77
N THR A 279 3.38 -20.91 -27.81
CA THR A 279 2.37 -21.66 -28.56
C THR A 279 3.00 -22.84 -29.32
N GLY A 280 2.40 -24.03 -29.20
CA GLY A 280 2.69 -25.13 -30.09
C GLY A 280 2.00 -24.97 -31.45
N VAL A 281 2.16 -25.97 -32.33
CA VAL A 281 1.66 -25.89 -33.71
C VAL A 281 0.14 -25.66 -33.76
N VAL A 282 -0.60 -26.30 -32.84
CA VAL A 282 -2.07 -26.31 -32.79
C VAL A 282 -2.62 -25.35 -31.73
N ASP A 283 -1.79 -24.91 -30.78
CA ASP A 283 -2.22 -24.10 -29.64
C ASP A 283 -2.62 -22.68 -30.06
N ARG A 284 -3.58 -22.13 -29.32
CA ARG A 284 -4.16 -20.81 -29.59
C ARG A 284 -3.72 -19.75 -28.61
N ASP A 285 -2.97 -20.15 -27.60
CA ASP A 285 -2.52 -19.38 -26.47
C ASP A 285 -1.11 -19.77 -26.07
N CYS A 286 -0.43 -18.78 -25.49
CA CYS A 286 0.81 -18.91 -24.74
C CYS A 286 0.50 -18.65 -23.26
N GLU A 287 1.33 -19.14 -22.37
CA GLU A 287 1.12 -19.03 -20.93
C GLU A 287 2.25 -18.24 -20.28
N LEU A 288 1.91 -17.26 -19.44
CA LEU A 288 2.86 -16.56 -18.57
C LEU A 288 2.53 -16.87 -17.12
N GLN A 289 3.50 -17.38 -16.37
CA GLN A 289 3.37 -17.59 -14.92
C GLN A 289 4.45 -16.81 -14.17
N PHE A 290 4.10 -16.34 -12.99
CA PHE A 290 5.03 -15.71 -12.06
C PHE A 290 4.45 -15.71 -10.65
N GLN A 291 5.27 -15.41 -9.66
CA GLN A 291 4.89 -15.33 -8.26
C GLN A 291 5.22 -13.93 -7.70
N MET A 292 4.34 -13.38 -6.87
CA MET A 292 4.59 -12.17 -6.08
C MET A 292 4.19 -12.40 -4.63
N GLY A 293 5.17 -12.57 -3.74
CA GLY A 293 4.94 -13.01 -2.36
C GLY A 293 4.30 -14.40 -2.34
N GLU A 294 3.17 -14.57 -1.65
CA GLU A 294 2.44 -15.85 -1.58
C GLU A 294 1.54 -16.10 -2.80
N ASN A 295 1.36 -15.11 -3.67
CA ASN A 295 0.40 -15.16 -4.77
C ASN A 295 1.06 -15.67 -6.04
N LYS A 296 0.46 -16.70 -6.65
CA LYS A 296 0.85 -17.23 -7.96
C LYS A 296 -0.10 -16.72 -9.03
N PHE A 297 0.47 -16.27 -10.14
CA PHE A 297 -0.25 -15.77 -11.29
C PHE A 297 0.04 -16.70 -12.46
N LYS A 298 -1.03 -17.10 -13.16
CA LYS A 298 -0.99 -17.89 -14.39
C LYS A 298 -1.96 -17.23 -15.37
N LEU A 299 -1.42 -16.76 -16.49
CA LEU A 299 -2.15 -15.99 -17.48
C LEU A 299 -2.08 -16.75 -18.81
N ASP A 300 -3.24 -17.07 -19.38
CA ASP A 300 -3.37 -17.58 -20.74
C ASP A 300 -3.58 -16.40 -21.70
N ILE A 301 -2.67 -16.23 -22.65
CA ILE A 301 -2.68 -15.11 -23.60
C ILE A 301 -2.77 -15.63 -25.02
N VAL A 302 -3.70 -15.06 -25.79
CA VAL A 302 -3.90 -15.37 -27.21
C VAL A 302 -2.60 -15.29 -28.02
N ARG A 303 -2.44 -16.24 -28.95
CA ARG A 303 -1.22 -16.45 -29.75
C ARG A 303 -0.73 -15.23 -30.52
N ASP A 304 -1.63 -14.37 -30.99
CA ASP A 304 -1.28 -13.14 -31.72
C ASP A 304 -0.51 -12.13 -30.85
N LYS A 305 -0.52 -12.32 -29.52
CA LYS A 305 0.22 -11.50 -28.56
C LYS A 305 1.51 -12.14 -28.07
N GLU A 306 1.87 -13.34 -28.53
CA GLU A 306 3.03 -14.08 -28.03
C GLU A 306 4.33 -13.24 -28.04
N GLU A 307 4.66 -12.58 -29.16
CA GLU A 307 5.88 -11.75 -29.25
C GLU A 307 5.85 -10.54 -28.31
N GLU A 308 4.66 -9.96 -28.08
CA GLU A 308 4.48 -8.88 -27.12
C GLU A 308 4.71 -9.37 -25.68
N VAL A 309 4.17 -10.54 -25.35
CA VAL A 309 4.30 -11.16 -24.03
C VAL A 309 5.72 -11.66 -23.78
N LYS A 310 6.47 -12.11 -24.79
CA LYS A 310 7.89 -12.44 -24.65
C LYS A 310 8.72 -11.26 -24.16
N GLY A 311 8.45 -10.06 -24.69
CA GLY A 311 9.08 -8.84 -24.21
C GLY A 311 8.70 -8.52 -22.76
N PHE A 312 7.44 -8.75 -22.41
CA PHE A 312 6.95 -8.57 -21.06
C PHE A 312 7.51 -9.60 -20.05
N TYR A 313 7.65 -10.86 -20.46
CA TYR A 313 8.34 -11.93 -19.73
C TYR A 313 9.76 -11.49 -19.34
N LYS A 314 10.53 -10.98 -20.31
CA LYS A 314 11.89 -10.44 -20.06
C LYS A 314 11.86 -9.29 -19.05
N ALA A 315 10.87 -8.40 -19.14
CA ALA A 315 10.72 -7.29 -18.19
C ALA A 315 10.47 -7.79 -16.75
N LEU A 316 9.63 -8.82 -16.58
CA LEU A 316 9.38 -9.43 -15.27
C LEU A 316 10.62 -10.15 -14.71
N VAL A 317 11.35 -10.90 -15.55
CA VAL A 317 12.61 -11.55 -15.15
C VAL A 317 13.63 -10.51 -14.67
N LEU A 318 13.84 -9.45 -15.45
CA LEU A 318 14.79 -8.39 -15.10
C LEU A 318 14.34 -7.59 -13.87
N LEU A 319 13.04 -7.41 -13.67
CA LEU A 319 12.50 -6.82 -12.44
C LEU A 319 12.82 -7.71 -11.23
N GLY A 320 12.60 -9.01 -11.32
CA GLY A 320 12.93 -9.98 -10.27
C GLY A 320 14.42 -10.01 -9.93
N HIS A 321 15.29 -10.02 -10.95
CA HIS A 321 16.75 -9.89 -10.75
C HIS A 321 17.10 -8.57 -10.07
N LYS A 322 16.50 -7.47 -10.51
CA LYS A 322 16.82 -6.17 -9.90
C LYS A 322 16.38 -6.10 -8.44
N GLN A 323 15.23 -6.69 -8.10
CA GLN A 323 14.79 -6.80 -6.71
C GLN A 323 15.75 -7.66 -5.88
N GLU A 324 16.26 -8.75 -6.43
CA GLU A 324 17.26 -9.60 -5.75
C GLU A 324 18.60 -8.90 -5.53
N GLU A 325 19.17 -8.26 -6.57
CA GLU A 325 20.39 -7.46 -6.46
C GLU A 325 20.27 -6.42 -5.34
N ASN A 326 19.12 -5.76 -5.31
CA ASN A 326 18.80 -4.75 -4.32
C ASN A 326 18.72 -5.33 -2.89
N GLU A 327 18.14 -6.52 -2.71
CA GLU A 327 18.11 -7.23 -1.43
C GLU A 327 19.52 -7.64 -0.98
N LEU A 328 20.36 -8.12 -1.90
CA LEU A 328 21.76 -8.46 -1.62
C LEU A 328 22.59 -7.22 -1.28
N GLU A 329 22.43 -6.11 -2.00
CA GLU A 329 23.06 -4.83 -1.66
C GLU A 329 22.66 -4.35 -0.26
N TRP A 330 21.39 -4.55 0.11
CA TRP A 330 20.92 -4.21 1.45
C TRP A 330 21.55 -5.11 2.52
N GLN A 331 21.69 -6.41 2.28
CA GLN A 331 22.43 -7.32 3.17
C GLN A 331 23.90 -6.90 3.32
N LEU A 332 24.56 -6.51 2.24
CA LEU A 332 25.92 -5.98 2.28
C LEU A 332 26.02 -4.69 3.10
N ALA A 333 25.05 -3.78 2.97
CA ALA A 333 24.99 -2.56 3.79
C ALA A 333 24.84 -2.89 5.28
N GLN A 334 24.00 -3.87 5.63
CA GLN A 334 23.86 -4.34 7.01
C GLN A 334 25.16 -4.95 7.55
N GLN A 335 25.85 -5.78 6.74
CA GLN A 335 27.15 -6.35 7.10
C GLN A 335 28.24 -5.29 7.27
N ALA A 336 28.22 -4.24 6.43
CA ALA A 336 29.17 -3.14 6.52
C ALA A 336 29.03 -2.38 7.84
N VAL A 337 27.79 -2.10 8.28
CA VAL A 337 27.53 -1.48 9.59
C VAL A 337 28.01 -2.38 10.73
N ALA A 338 27.69 -3.68 10.68
CA ALA A 338 28.13 -4.63 11.71
C ALA A 338 29.67 -4.76 11.79
N THR A 339 30.35 -4.75 10.65
CA THR A 339 31.82 -4.81 10.60
C THR A 339 32.45 -3.49 11.07
N ALA A 340 31.85 -2.36 10.72
CA ALA A 340 32.27 -1.05 11.20
C ALA A 340 32.14 -0.96 12.72
N LYS A 341 31.05 -1.49 13.28
CA LYS A 341 30.87 -1.63 14.73
C LYS A 341 32.06 -2.32 15.39
N ASP A 342 32.41 -3.51 14.90
CA ASP A 342 33.48 -4.32 15.49
C ASP A 342 34.85 -3.63 15.37
N THR A 343 35.06 -2.90 14.27
CA THR A 343 36.32 -2.16 14.03
C THR A 343 36.45 -0.94 14.94
N VAL A 344 35.37 -0.15 15.10
CA VAL A 344 35.32 1.02 15.99
C VAL A 344 35.53 0.58 17.43
N ARG A 345 34.87 -0.51 17.84
CA ARG A 345 35.04 -1.14 19.16
C ARG A 345 36.50 -1.45 19.50
N LEU A 346 37.32 -1.81 18.52
CA LEU A 346 38.73 -2.15 18.74
C LEU A 346 39.67 -0.93 18.71
N SER A 347 39.24 0.20 18.12
CA SER A 347 40.02 1.44 18.02
C SER A 347 39.91 2.31 19.29
N ASP A 348 40.87 3.22 19.52
CA ASP A 348 40.80 4.26 20.58
C ASP A 348 40.24 5.59 20.03
N ALA A 349 39.37 5.51 19.02
CA ALA A 349 38.92 6.67 18.27
C ALA A 349 37.89 7.51 19.06
N GLY A 350 38.29 8.75 19.40
CA GLY A 350 37.48 9.97 19.30
C GLY A 350 36.23 10.17 20.17
N ARG A 351 36.05 11.42 20.66
CA ARG A 351 34.99 11.95 21.55
C ARG A 351 33.58 12.08 20.92
N GLN A 352 33.10 11.16 20.08
CA GLN A 352 31.70 11.24 19.63
C GLN A 352 30.76 10.60 20.65
N SER A 353 29.66 11.29 20.98
CA SER A 353 28.62 10.74 21.86
C SER A 353 27.88 9.57 21.19
N LEU A 354 27.30 8.68 22.00
CA LEU A 354 26.49 7.55 21.52
C LEU A 354 25.36 8.00 20.59
N ASN A 355 24.69 9.10 20.93
CA ASN A 355 23.59 9.67 20.15
C ASN A 355 24.06 10.15 18.77
N GLN A 356 25.24 10.78 18.70
CA GLN A 356 25.80 11.24 17.43
C GLN A 356 26.12 10.07 16.49
N GLN A 357 26.75 9.01 17.02
CA GLN A 357 27.08 7.82 16.22
C GLN A 357 25.80 7.08 15.77
N SER A 358 24.78 7.05 16.63
CA SER A 358 23.47 6.46 16.32
C SER A 358 22.76 7.22 15.20
N ASP A 359 22.75 8.55 15.25
CA ASP A 359 22.14 9.41 14.22
C ASP A 359 22.86 9.28 12.87
N GLU A 360 24.20 9.28 12.87
CA GLU A 360 25.02 9.12 11.65
C GLU A 360 24.78 7.75 11.01
N THR A 361 24.80 6.68 11.82
CA THR A 361 24.53 5.30 11.37
C THR A 361 23.12 5.17 10.80
N LEU A 362 22.11 5.69 11.50
CA LEU A 362 20.73 5.65 11.06
C LEU A 362 20.54 6.43 9.75
N GLY A 363 21.12 7.62 9.63
CA GLY A 363 21.06 8.44 8.42
C GLY A 363 21.62 7.68 7.22
N TRP A 364 22.79 7.05 7.39
CA TRP A 364 23.40 6.24 6.34
C TRP A 364 22.55 5.02 5.96
N MET A 365 22.04 4.28 6.94
CA MET A 365 21.19 3.10 6.69
C MET A 365 19.91 3.47 5.92
N LYS A 366 19.28 4.61 6.24
CA LYS A 366 18.12 5.11 5.50
C LYS A 366 18.45 5.37 4.03
N THR A 367 19.56 6.05 3.76
CA THR A 367 20.02 6.31 2.38
C THR A 367 20.28 5.02 1.61
N GLN A 368 20.92 4.02 2.23
CA GLN A 368 21.13 2.72 1.57
C GLN A 368 19.82 2.00 1.30
N TYR A 369 18.87 2.07 2.24
CA TYR A 369 17.55 1.45 2.07
C TYR A 369 16.75 2.09 0.94
N GLU A 370 16.73 3.42 0.84
CA GLU A 370 16.04 4.12 -0.25
C GLU A 370 16.63 3.78 -1.61
N ARG A 371 17.96 3.66 -1.71
CA ARG A 371 18.65 3.25 -2.94
C ARG A 371 18.29 1.83 -3.36
N THR A 372 18.27 0.91 -2.41
CA THR A 372 18.02 -0.52 -2.67
C THR A 372 16.53 -0.84 -2.79
N HIS A 373 15.63 -0.07 -2.21
CA HIS A 373 14.19 -0.35 -2.26
C HIS A 373 13.42 0.81 -2.91
N PRO A 374 13.65 1.06 -4.21
CA PRO A 374 13.01 2.16 -4.90
C PRO A 374 11.49 1.95 -4.96
N HIS A 375 10.74 3.04 -4.88
CA HIS A 375 9.28 3.02 -5.03
C HIS A 375 8.83 2.88 -6.48
N CYS A 376 9.76 2.95 -7.45
CA CYS A 376 9.47 3.06 -8.87
C CYS A 376 10.48 2.27 -9.68
N TYR A 377 9.99 1.39 -10.55
CA TYR A 377 10.78 0.59 -11.48
C TYR A 377 10.56 1.02 -12.95
N LYS A 378 10.03 2.23 -13.17
CA LYS A 378 9.68 2.75 -14.51
C LYS A 378 10.84 2.65 -15.50
N ALA A 379 12.02 3.12 -15.12
CA ALA A 379 13.18 3.16 -16.01
C ALA A 379 13.54 1.76 -16.53
N LEU A 380 13.60 0.78 -15.62
CA LEU A 380 13.89 -0.62 -15.94
C LEU A 380 12.82 -1.20 -16.85
N ILE A 381 11.56 -1.21 -16.41
CA ILE A 381 10.44 -1.84 -17.14
C ILE A 381 10.31 -1.21 -18.53
N LYS A 382 10.33 0.13 -18.61
CA LYS A 382 10.19 0.84 -19.87
C LYS A 382 11.36 0.59 -20.82
N SER A 383 12.60 0.56 -20.33
CA SER A 383 13.76 0.28 -21.18
C SER A 383 13.69 -1.09 -21.85
N VAL A 384 13.17 -2.11 -21.13
CA VAL A 384 13.03 -3.46 -21.67
C VAL A 384 11.91 -3.50 -22.71
N LEU A 385 10.75 -2.92 -22.39
CA LEU A 385 9.61 -2.89 -23.33
C LEU A 385 9.93 -2.10 -24.60
N ASP A 386 10.63 -0.97 -24.48
CA ASP A 386 11.05 -0.15 -25.62
C ASP A 386 12.09 -0.90 -26.49
N ALA A 387 13.06 -1.60 -25.88
CA ALA A 387 14.03 -2.41 -26.62
C ALA A 387 13.36 -3.55 -27.42
N GLU A 388 12.40 -4.24 -26.81
CA GLU A 388 11.66 -5.33 -27.45
C GLU A 388 10.72 -4.83 -28.56
N ARG A 389 10.22 -3.59 -28.44
CA ARG A 389 9.48 -2.94 -29.54
C ARG A 389 10.39 -2.65 -30.72
N VAL A 390 11.58 -2.10 -30.48
CA VAL A 390 12.56 -1.78 -31.53
C VAL A 390 13.02 -3.04 -32.27
N GLU A 391 13.25 -4.15 -31.58
CA GLU A 391 13.65 -5.40 -32.23
C GLU A 391 12.53 -6.01 -33.10
N ARG A 392 11.26 -5.86 -32.70
CA ARG A 392 10.10 -6.24 -33.53
C ARG A 392 9.99 -5.40 -34.80
N GLU A 393 10.15 -4.08 -34.68
CA GLU A 393 10.13 -3.16 -35.83
C GLU A 393 11.27 -3.42 -36.84
N LYS A 394 12.33 -4.17 -36.47
CA LYS A 394 13.40 -4.62 -37.38
C LYS A 394 13.12 -5.95 -38.09
N THR A 395 12.20 -6.75 -37.57
CA THR A 395 11.88 -8.10 -38.07
C THR A 395 10.59 -8.14 -38.88
N GLU A 396 9.78 -7.06 -38.85
CA GLU A 396 8.69 -6.74 -39.77
C GLU A 396 9.19 -5.95 -41.00
#